data_AF-A0A944WJZ6-F1
#
_entry.id   AF-A0A944WJZ6-F1
#
_cell.length_a   1.000
_cell.length_b   1.000
_cell.length_c   1.000
_cell.angle_alpha   90.00
_cell.angle_beta   90.00
_cell.angle_gamma   90.00
#
_symmetry.space_group_name_H-M   'P 1'
#
loop_
_entity.id
_entity.type
_entity.pdbx_description
1 polymer ?
#
loop_
_entity_poly.entity_id
_entity_poly.type
_entity_poly.pdbx_seq_one_letter_code
_entity_poly.pdbx_strand_id
1 'polypeptide(L)' 'MIAGGEFQKPLKEGADLMTGSTYKSFGGPPSRMVFTSSAELAARLDIIDFPGLTANFDLSRAAAIVIA' A
#
# COMPACT_ATOMS: atom_id res chain seq x y z
N MET A 1 -10.14 -2.46 9.42
CA MET A 1 -10.93 -3.72 9.33
C MET A 1 -10.07 -4.91 8.90
N ILE A 2 -9.49 -4.94 7.69
CA ILE A 2 -8.57 -6.02 7.28
C ILE A 2 -7.33 -6.10 8.19
N ALA A 3 -6.63 -4.97 8.38
CA ALA A 3 -5.48 -4.90 9.32
C ALA A 3 -5.89 -5.15 10.79
N GLY A 4 -7.16 -4.90 11.13
CA GLY A 4 -7.71 -5.13 12.47
C GLY A 4 -8.18 -6.58 12.70
N GLY A 5 -8.09 -7.46 11.70
CA GLY A 5 -8.48 -8.87 11.83
C GLY A 5 -9.98 -9.16 11.72
N GLU A 6 -10.81 -8.14 11.52
CA GLU A 6 -12.28 -8.26 11.46
C GLU A 6 -12.81 -8.76 10.11
N PHE A 7 -11.96 -8.80 9.08
CA PHE A 7 -12.31 -9.18 7.71
C PHE A 7 -11.35 -10.25 7.17
N GLN A 8 -11.70 -10.84 6.03
CA GLN A 8 -10.82 -11.75 5.27
C GLN A 8 -9.41 -11.18 5.09
N LYS A 9 -8.45 -12.05 4.81
CA LYS A 9 -7.05 -11.71 4.53
C LYS A 9 -6.78 -11.98 3.04
N PRO A 10 -7.14 -11.08 2.10
CA PRO A 10 -7.23 -11.43 0.69
C PRO A 10 -5.91 -11.89 0.09
N LEU A 11 -4.77 -11.28 0.47
CA LEU A 11 -3.44 -11.73 0.02
C LEU A 11 -3.09 -13.16 0.46
N LYS A 12 -3.65 -13.64 1.58
CA LYS A 12 -3.48 -15.03 2.04
C LYS A 12 -4.50 -15.97 1.41
N GLU A 13 -5.60 -15.43 0.89
CA GLU A 13 -6.71 -16.17 0.29
C GLU A 13 -6.61 -16.24 -1.25
N GLY A 14 -5.50 -15.75 -1.83
CA GLY A 14 -5.19 -15.92 -3.25
C GLY A 14 -5.26 -14.64 -4.08
N ALA A 15 -5.47 -13.46 -3.47
CA ALA A 15 -5.32 -12.21 -4.20
C ALA A 15 -3.84 -11.92 -4.49
N ASP A 16 -3.49 -11.70 -5.76
CA ASP A 16 -2.13 -11.34 -6.16
C ASP A 16 -1.70 -9.96 -5.66
N LEU A 17 -2.67 -9.06 -5.53
CA LEU A 17 -2.45 -7.65 -5.23
C LEU A 17 -3.68 -7.03 -4.55
N MET A 18 -3.44 -6.08 -3.65
CA MET A 18 -4.45 -5.22 -3.08
C MET A 18 -4.02 -3.76 -3.19
N THR A 19 -4.98 -2.85 -3.37
CA THR A 19 -4.75 -1.41 -3.25
C THR A 19 -5.71 -0.81 -2.23
N GLY A 20 -5.30 0.28 -1.59
CA GLY A 20 -6.11 0.91 -0.56
C GLY A 20 -5.75 2.37 -0.34
N SER A 21 -6.70 3.11 0.21
CA SER A 21 -6.47 4.45 0.77
C SER A 21 -6.03 4.33 2.22
N THR A 22 -5.07 5.13 2.64
CA THR A 22 -4.56 5.14 4.02
C THR A 22 -5.44 5.94 4.99
N TYR A 23 -6.30 6.82 4.49
CA TYR A 23 -7.05 7.81 5.30
C TYR A 23 -8.50 7.43 5.58
N LYS A 24 -8.95 6.27 5.12
CA LYS A 24 -10.30 5.76 5.40
C LYS A 24 -10.26 4.94 6.69
N SER A 25 -10.74 3.70 6.65
CA SER A 25 -10.74 2.79 7.80
C SER A 25 -9.34 2.35 8.28
N PHE A 26 -8.26 2.80 7.64
CA PHE A 26 -6.88 2.63 8.10
C PHE A 26 -6.42 3.75 9.04
N GLY A 27 -7.01 4.96 8.96
CA GLY A 27 -6.75 6.04 9.94
C GLY A 27 -5.46 6.84 9.78
N GLY A 28 -4.69 6.66 8.70
CA GLY A 28 -3.47 7.41 8.39
C GLY A 28 -3.69 8.70 7.59
N PRO A 29 -2.61 9.43 7.22
CA PRO A 29 -2.70 10.65 6.41
C PRO A 29 -3.16 10.35 4.97
N PRO A 30 -3.77 11.30 4.22
CA PRO A 30 -4.26 11.09 2.85
C PRO A 30 -3.21 10.58 1.86
N SER A 31 -3.21 9.27 1.60
CA SER A 31 -2.27 8.57 0.71
C SER A 31 -2.91 7.30 0.11
N ARG A 32 -2.14 6.59 -0.71
CA ARG A 32 -2.48 5.29 -1.29
C ARG A 32 -1.41 4.27 -0.91
N MET A 33 -1.79 3.00 -0.81
CA MET A 33 -0.87 1.87 -0.63
C MET A 33 -1.22 0.75 -1.60
N VAL A 34 -0.19 0.01 -1.99
CA VAL A 34 -0.27 -1.21 -2.81
C VAL A 34 0.40 -2.32 -2.01
N PHE A 35 -0.23 -3.49 -1.95
CA PHE A 35 0.28 -4.65 -1.22
C PHE A 35 0.31 -5.86 -2.13
N THR A 36 1.40 -6.62 -2.09
CA THR A 36 1.55 -7.92 -2.74
C THR A 36 2.53 -8.78 -1.94
N SER A 37 2.36 -10.10 -1.99
CA SER A 37 3.33 -11.07 -1.46
C SER A 37 4.35 -11.53 -2.52
N SER A 38 4.18 -11.13 -3.78
CA SER A 38 5.07 -11.48 -4.89
C SER A 38 6.16 -10.44 -5.07
N ALA A 39 7.41 -10.85 -4.89
CA ALA A 39 8.58 -10.00 -5.13
C ALA A 39 8.70 -9.58 -6.61
N GLU A 40 8.29 -10.43 -7.55
CA GLU A 40 8.29 -10.11 -8.98
C GLU A 40 7.27 -9.02 -9.30
N LEU A 41 6.04 -9.12 -8.77
CA LEU A 41 5.03 -8.08 -8.95
C LEU A 41 5.47 -6.78 -8.29
N ALA A 42 6.05 -6.85 -7.09
CA ALA A 42 6.58 -5.67 -6.40
C ALA A 42 7.63 -4.94 -7.26
N ALA A 43 8.62 -5.64 -7.80
CA ALA A 43 9.66 -5.03 -8.64
C ALA A 43 9.10 -4.39 -9.92
N ARG A 44 8.07 -5.00 -10.52
CA ARG A 44 7.38 -4.43 -11.69
C ARG A 44 6.60 -3.16 -11.34
N LEU A 45 5.94 -3.16 -10.17
CA LEU A 45 5.18 -2.00 -9.68
C LEU A 45 6.09 -0.84 -9.30
N ASP A 46 7.24 -1.11 -8.68
CA ASP A 46 8.20 -0.08 -8.29
C ASP A 46 8.63 0.76 -9.50
N ILE A 47 8.96 0.13 -10.63
CA ILE A 47 9.38 0.83 -11.85
C ILE A 47 8.21 1.62 -12.47
N ILE A 48 6.98 1.10 -12.36
CA ILE A 48 5.78 1.82 -12.81
C ILE A 48 5.53 3.05 -11.93
N ASP A 49 5.70 2.95 -10.61
CA ASP A 49 5.51 4.07 -9.69
C ASP A 49 6.62 5.10 -9.86
N PHE A 50 7.88 4.70 -9.68
CA PHE A 50 9.06 5.54 -9.90
C PHE A 50 10.11 4.82 -10.75
N PRO A 51 10.57 5.40 -11.86
CA PRO A 51 10.31 6.77 -12.34
C PRO A 51 9.10 6.89 -13.27
N GLY A 52 8.23 5.88 -13.38
CA GLY A 52 7.17 5.82 -14.40
C GLY A 52 6.04 6.84 -14.24
N LEU A 53 5.41 6.91 -13.07
CA LEU A 53 4.23 7.76 -12.82
C LEU A 53 4.50 8.90 -11.83
N THR A 54 5.57 8.79 -11.05
CA THR A 54 5.97 9.74 -10.02
C THR A 54 7.44 10.11 -10.18
N ALA A 55 7.80 11.29 -9.68
CA ALA A 55 9.17 11.79 -9.68
C ALA A 55 9.83 11.78 -8.30
N ASN A 56 9.03 11.74 -7.24
CA ASN A 56 9.48 11.82 -5.85
C ASN A 56 8.36 11.37 -4.90
N PHE A 57 8.67 11.34 -3.59
CA PHE A 57 7.73 11.08 -2.51
C PHE A 57 7.78 12.18 -1.45
N ASP A 58 6.69 12.33 -0.69
CA ASP A 58 6.62 13.25 0.45
C ASP A 58 7.10 12.54 1.72
N LEU A 59 8.26 12.95 2.23
CA LEU A 59 8.87 12.37 3.42
C LEU A 59 8.02 12.56 4.69
N SER A 60 7.35 13.72 4.82
CA SER A 60 6.50 13.99 5.99
C SER A 60 5.28 13.08 6.01
N ARG A 61 4.71 12.82 4.82
CA ARG A 61 3.61 11.87 4.64
C ARG A 61 4.07 10.44 4.88
N ALA A 62 5.24 10.05 4.39
CA ALA A 62 5.81 8.72 4.64
C ALA A 62 6.01 8.49 6.15
N ALA A 63 6.58 9.46 6.87
CA ALA A 63 6.76 9.38 8.32
C ALA A 63 5.41 9.25 9.06
N ALA A 64 4.40 10.03 8.66
CA ALA A 64 3.07 9.95 9.25
C ALA A 64 2.36 8.62 8.98
N ILE A 65 2.61 7.96 7.84
CA ILE A 65 2.10 6.60 7.57
C ILE A 65 2.77 5.57 8.49
N VAL A 66 4.08 5.67 8.73
CA VAL A 66 4.82 4.71 9.57
C VAL A 66 4.30 4.70 11.02
N ILE A 67 3.82 5.84 11.50
CA ILE A 67 3.25 5.97 12.85
C ILE A 67 1.81 5.46 12.94
N ALA A 68 1.06 5.49 11.83
CA ALA A 68 -0.35 5.10 11.76
C ALA A 68 -0.51 3.56 11.72
#